data_AF-A0A0D8L494-F1
#
_entry.id   AF-A0A0D8L494-F1
#
_cell.length_a   1.000
_cell.length_b   1.000
_cell.length_c   1.000
_cell.angle_alpha   90.00
_cell.angle_beta   90.00
_cell.angle_gamma   90.00
#
_symmetry.space_group_name_H-M   'P 1'
#
loop_
_entity.id
_entity.type
_entity.pdbx_description
1 polymer ?
#
loop_
_entity_poly.entity_id
_entity_poly.type
_entity_poly.pdbx_seq_one_letter_code
_entity_poly.pdbx_strand_id
1 'polypeptide(L)'
;MVVQFLNGDPDKPVVTGALWHQNHARPFADPLTGGIYSRSSPAGAKGDGNQLRFEDKRDEECLALAAQKDLTISANNDWITLIKGNIRCETEKDLTISSKENTQHLSDKQWQLKAAEGIAQNSGRNLTLQADGALSADAKTITLSASQTLTLTAGGSKIELSASGITLQAPQITLKGNGKIGLESAVLEMTAQAKARLSGALVEISGSAMTEVKAGAMVQISGALTKIN
;
A
#
# COMPACT_ATOMS: atom_id res chain seq x y z
N MET A 1 -33.71 -28.15 38.60
CA MET A 1 -32.49 -28.89 38.98
C MET A 1 -32.89 -30.29 39.40
N VAL A 2 -32.02 -31.28 39.18
CA VAL A 2 -32.20 -32.68 39.55
C VAL A 2 -31.29 -32.95 40.75
N VAL A 3 -31.87 -33.47 41.83
CA VAL A 3 -31.16 -33.79 43.08
C VAL A 3 -31.17 -35.30 43.26
N GLN A 4 -30.00 -35.87 43.53
CA GLN A 4 -29.82 -37.26 43.92
C GLN A 4 -29.30 -37.32 45.35
N PHE A 5 -29.65 -38.37 46.08
CA PHE A 5 -29.22 -38.59 47.45
C PHE A 5 -28.18 -39.72 47.50
N LEU A 6 -27.01 -39.46 48.08
CA LEU A 6 -25.92 -40.44 48.12
C LEU A 6 -26.37 -41.67 48.91
N ASN A 7 -26.32 -42.85 48.29
CA ASN A 7 -26.84 -44.11 48.86
C ASN A 7 -28.32 -44.02 49.31
N GLY A 8 -29.10 -43.09 48.76
CA GLY A 8 -30.47 -42.84 49.18
C GLY A 8 -30.62 -42.09 50.50
N ASP A 9 -29.53 -41.57 51.07
CA ASP A 9 -29.53 -40.81 52.33
C ASP A 9 -30.07 -39.38 52.11
N PRO A 10 -31.28 -39.05 52.62
CA PRO A 10 -31.92 -37.75 52.41
C PRO A 10 -31.11 -36.57 52.98
N ASP A 11 -30.19 -36.84 53.92
CA ASP A 11 -29.31 -35.83 54.52
C ASP A 11 -28.06 -35.56 53.66
N LYS A 12 -27.90 -36.26 52.53
CA LYS A 12 -26.76 -36.14 51.61
C LYS A 12 -27.19 -35.84 50.17
N PRO A 13 -27.84 -34.69 49.91
CA PRO A 13 -28.24 -34.29 48.57
C PRO A 13 -27.02 -33.89 47.72
N VAL A 14 -27.07 -34.22 46.43
CA VAL A 14 -26.13 -33.81 45.40
C VAL A 14 -26.90 -33.38 44.16
N VAL A 15 -26.59 -32.21 43.61
CA VAL A 15 -27.16 -31.77 42.33
C VAL A 15 -26.45 -32.49 41.20
N THR A 16 -27.21 -33.26 40.40
CA THR A 16 -26.67 -34.07 39.30
C THR A 16 -27.04 -33.55 37.92
N GLY A 17 -27.93 -32.55 37.84
CA GLY A 17 -28.28 -31.94 36.57
C GLY A 17 -29.24 -30.76 36.65
N ALA A 18 -29.46 -30.14 35.49
CA ALA A 18 -30.47 -29.13 35.26
C ALA A 18 -31.35 -29.54 34.08
N LEU A 19 -32.65 -29.25 34.18
CA LEU A 19 -33.63 -29.54 33.14
C LEU A 19 -34.27 -28.22 32.69
N TRP A 20 -34.53 -28.13 31.39
CA TRP A 20 -35.36 -27.08 30.83
C TRP A 20 -36.83 -27.32 31.19
N HIS A 21 -37.58 -26.27 31.45
CA HIS A 21 -39.02 -26.31 31.71
C HIS A 21 -39.68 -25.00 31.26
N GLN A 22 -40.98 -24.83 31.43
CA GLN A 22 -41.73 -23.69 30.88
C GLN A 22 -41.16 -22.30 31.26
N ASN A 23 -40.73 -22.09 32.51
CA ASN A 23 -40.15 -20.80 32.95
C ASN A 23 -38.65 -20.68 32.66
N HIS A 24 -37.98 -21.79 32.37
CA HIS A 24 -36.58 -21.85 31.93
C HIS A 24 -36.52 -22.67 30.64
N ALA A 25 -36.97 -22.05 29.54
CA ALA A 25 -37.01 -22.67 28.23
C ALA A 25 -35.60 -22.93 27.69
N ARG A 26 -35.51 -23.88 26.75
CA ARG A 26 -34.26 -24.16 26.02
C ARG A 26 -33.73 -22.87 25.35
N PRO A 27 -32.39 -22.67 25.27
CA PRO A 27 -31.80 -21.45 24.70
C PRO A 27 -32.11 -21.23 23.23
N PHE A 28 -32.27 -22.31 22.46
CA PHE A 28 -32.56 -22.30 21.02
C PHE A 28 -33.92 -22.93 20.78
N ALA A 29 -34.75 -22.40 19.88
CA ALA A 29 -36.10 -22.93 19.65
C ALA A 29 -36.15 -24.06 18.60
N ASP A 30 -35.23 -24.07 17.63
CA ASP A 30 -35.11 -25.06 16.56
C ASP A 30 -34.40 -26.32 17.09
N PRO A 31 -34.94 -27.55 16.90
CA PRO A 31 -34.28 -28.78 17.34
C PRO A 31 -32.93 -29.06 16.67
N LEU A 32 -32.65 -28.48 15.49
CA LEU A 32 -31.38 -28.61 14.77
C LEU A 32 -30.31 -27.64 15.28
N THR A 33 -30.67 -26.70 16.15
CA THR A 33 -29.73 -25.78 16.79
C THR A 33 -29.36 -26.25 18.21
N GLY A 34 -28.07 -26.42 18.45
CA GLY A 34 -27.49 -26.76 19.75
C GLY A 34 -26.39 -25.78 20.19
N GLY A 35 -25.95 -25.89 21.43
CA GLY A 35 -24.79 -25.15 21.93
C GLY A 35 -24.89 -24.63 23.37
N ILE A 36 -24.01 -23.70 23.70
CA ILE A 36 -23.92 -23.04 25.01
C ILE A 36 -24.28 -21.57 24.84
N TYR A 37 -25.23 -21.10 25.66
CA TYR A 37 -25.62 -19.70 25.74
C TYR A 37 -25.54 -19.28 27.21
N SER A 38 -24.64 -18.36 27.56
CA SER A 38 -24.53 -17.81 28.91
C SER A 38 -25.40 -16.56 29.11
N ARG A 39 -25.61 -16.12 30.35
CA ARG A 39 -26.25 -14.83 30.63
C ARG A 39 -25.31 -13.95 31.42
N SER A 40 -25.18 -12.69 31.02
CA SER A 40 -24.45 -11.68 31.77
C SER A 40 -24.99 -11.63 33.21
N SER A 41 -24.09 -11.47 34.17
CA SER A 41 -24.41 -11.46 35.59
C SER A 41 -23.60 -10.38 36.31
N PRO A 42 -24.19 -9.70 37.31
CA PRO A 42 -25.59 -9.78 37.73
C PRO A 42 -26.54 -9.12 36.71
N ALA A 43 -27.82 -9.48 36.79
CA ALA A 43 -28.93 -8.79 36.11
C ALA A 43 -28.87 -8.70 34.56
N GLY A 44 -28.22 -9.62 33.85
CA GLY A 44 -28.30 -9.67 32.39
C GLY A 44 -29.72 -9.96 31.90
N ALA A 45 -30.14 -9.26 30.85
CA ALA A 45 -31.39 -9.53 30.17
C ALA A 45 -31.30 -10.78 29.28
N LYS A 46 -32.44 -11.22 28.75
CA LYS A 46 -32.45 -12.24 27.68
C LYS A 46 -31.77 -11.63 26.45
N GLY A 47 -30.69 -12.26 25.98
CA GLY A 47 -29.88 -11.71 24.89
C GLY A 47 -28.46 -11.37 25.34
N ASP A 48 -28.31 -10.90 26.58
CA ASP A 48 -27.01 -10.48 27.11
C ASP A 48 -26.19 -11.69 27.51
N GLY A 49 -25.18 -12.07 26.72
CA GLY A 49 -24.29 -13.17 27.05
C GLY A 49 -23.44 -13.68 25.90
N ASN A 50 -22.61 -14.67 26.21
CA ASN A 50 -21.72 -15.31 25.24
C ASN A 50 -22.40 -16.54 24.63
N GLN A 51 -22.10 -16.82 23.37
CA GLN A 51 -22.72 -17.92 22.63
C GLN A 51 -21.68 -18.71 21.85
N LEU A 52 -21.76 -20.04 21.97
CA LEU A 52 -21.22 -21.00 21.01
C LEU A 52 -22.40 -21.83 20.48
N ARG A 53 -22.71 -21.68 19.19
CA ARG A 53 -23.93 -22.25 18.57
C ARG A 53 -23.56 -23.10 17.35
N PHE A 54 -24.16 -24.27 17.28
CA PHE A 54 -24.11 -25.21 16.16
C PHE A 54 -25.49 -25.25 15.51
N GLU A 55 -25.57 -25.00 14.20
CA GLU A 55 -26.75 -25.18 13.36
C GLU A 55 -26.46 -26.32 12.37
N ASP A 56 -27.22 -27.41 12.49
CA ASP A 56 -27.01 -28.64 11.71
C ASP A 56 -28.12 -28.86 10.64
N LYS A 57 -28.88 -27.81 10.30
CA LYS A 57 -29.75 -27.85 9.12
C LYS A 57 -28.91 -28.02 7.86
N ARG A 58 -29.16 -29.14 7.17
CA ARG A 58 -28.45 -29.54 5.93
C ARG A 58 -28.41 -28.42 4.90
N ASP A 59 -27.23 -28.19 4.34
CA ASP A 59 -26.93 -27.16 3.31
C ASP A 59 -27.07 -25.70 3.82
N GLU A 60 -27.31 -25.51 5.12
CA GLU A 60 -27.40 -24.22 5.81
C GLU A 60 -26.58 -24.23 7.14
N GLU A 61 -25.58 -25.12 7.23
CA GLU A 61 -24.84 -25.36 8.47
C GLU A 61 -24.06 -24.11 8.92
N CYS A 62 -24.08 -23.83 10.23
CA CYS A 62 -23.42 -22.65 10.78
C CYS A 62 -22.85 -22.92 12.18
N LEU A 63 -21.55 -22.71 12.32
CA LEU A 63 -20.90 -22.55 13.62
C LEU A 63 -20.76 -21.06 13.94
N ALA A 64 -21.35 -20.60 15.04
CA ALA A 64 -21.28 -19.22 15.48
C ALA A 64 -20.64 -19.09 16.87
N LEU A 65 -19.74 -18.13 16.99
CA LEU A 65 -19.14 -17.69 18.25
C LEU A 65 -19.46 -16.20 18.44
N ALA A 66 -20.11 -15.85 19.54
CA ALA A 66 -20.39 -14.46 19.90
C ALA A 66 -19.92 -14.17 21.33
N ALA A 67 -19.21 -13.06 21.50
CA ALA A 67 -18.82 -12.54 22.80
C ALA A 67 -19.59 -11.25 23.10
N GLN A 68 -20.13 -11.13 24.31
CA GLN A 68 -20.91 -9.95 24.72
C GLN A 68 -20.07 -8.67 24.83
N LYS A 69 -18.76 -8.81 25.04
CA LYS A 69 -17.84 -7.68 25.24
C LYS A 69 -16.48 -7.96 24.62
N ASP A 70 -15.63 -8.70 25.33
CA ASP A 70 -14.24 -8.96 24.93
C ASP A 70 -14.10 -10.41 24.45
N LEU A 71 -13.43 -10.63 23.30
CA LEU A 71 -13.03 -11.94 22.80
C LEU A 71 -11.51 -11.98 22.65
N THR A 72 -10.87 -12.84 23.44
CA THR A 72 -9.43 -13.10 23.33
C THR A 72 -9.22 -14.50 22.76
N ILE A 73 -8.42 -14.60 21.70
CA ILE A 73 -8.00 -15.88 21.11
C ILE A 73 -6.47 -15.91 21.14
N SER A 74 -5.89 -16.97 21.69
CA SER A 74 -4.44 -17.18 21.73
C SER A 74 -4.10 -18.62 21.35
N ALA A 75 -3.04 -18.76 20.55
CA ALA A 75 -2.42 -20.04 20.23
C ALA A 75 -0.94 -19.95 20.63
N ASN A 76 -0.43 -20.95 21.36
CA ASN A 76 0.97 -20.98 21.78
C ASN A 76 1.93 -21.52 20.70
N ASN A 77 1.39 -21.93 19.57
CA ASN A 77 2.13 -22.40 18.41
C ASN A 77 1.44 -21.88 17.14
N ASP A 78 0.74 -22.74 16.39
CA ASP A 78 0.15 -22.38 15.11
C ASP A 78 -1.35 -22.11 15.20
N TRP A 79 -1.80 -21.04 14.53
CA TRP A 79 -3.21 -20.80 14.22
C TRP A 79 -3.38 -20.79 12.70
N ILE A 80 -4.12 -21.77 12.18
CA ILE A 80 -4.32 -21.94 10.74
C ILE A 80 -5.81 -21.80 10.42
N THR A 81 -6.12 -20.89 9.49
CA THR A 81 -7.49 -20.70 8.97
C THR A 81 -7.49 -20.96 7.47
N LEU A 82 -8.32 -21.89 7.01
CA LEU A 82 -8.58 -22.13 5.59
C LEU A 82 -10.05 -21.84 5.29
N ILE A 83 -10.31 -20.83 4.45
CA ILE A 83 -11.67 -20.45 4.03
C ILE A 83 -11.82 -20.70 2.53
N LYS A 84 -12.78 -21.56 2.14
CA LYS A 84 -13.09 -21.83 0.72
C LYS A 84 -13.94 -20.74 0.07
N GLY A 85 -14.77 -20.08 0.88
CA GLY A 85 -15.62 -18.98 0.47
C GLY A 85 -14.96 -17.63 0.74
N ASN A 86 -15.71 -16.73 1.39
CA ASN A 86 -15.27 -15.37 1.66
C ASN A 86 -14.90 -15.18 3.13
N ILE A 87 -13.96 -14.28 3.40
CA ILE A 87 -13.71 -13.72 4.73
C ILE A 87 -14.00 -12.21 4.69
N ARG A 88 -14.70 -11.71 5.70
CA ARG A 88 -14.95 -10.28 5.92
C ARG A 88 -14.49 -9.94 7.33
N CYS A 89 -13.64 -8.92 7.45
CA CYS A 89 -13.17 -8.38 8.73
C CYS A 89 -13.48 -6.89 8.74
N GLU A 90 -14.22 -6.45 9.76
CA GLU A 90 -14.60 -5.05 9.94
C GLU A 90 -14.30 -4.64 11.37
N THR A 91 -13.62 -3.51 11.50
CA THR A 91 -13.29 -2.91 12.79
C THR A 91 -13.72 -1.45 12.75
N GLU A 92 -14.55 -1.03 13.70
CA GLU A 92 -15.07 0.36 13.74
C GLU A 92 -14.03 1.38 14.24
N LYS A 93 -13.00 0.89 14.94
CA LYS A 93 -11.89 1.67 15.48
C LYS A 93 -10.58 1.18 14.86
N ASP A 94 -9.58 0.91 15.70
CA ASP A 94 -8.24 0.60 15.25
C ASP A 94 -8.06 -0.89 14.92
N LEU A 95 -7.46 -1.17 13.76
CA LEU A 95 -6.97 -2.49 13.38
C LEU A 95 -5.44 -2.46 13.35
N THR A 96 -4.80 -3.32 14.13
CA THR A 96 -3.34 -3.53 14.10
C THR A 96 -3.05 -4.96 13.65
N ILE A 97 -2.21 -5.10 12.62
CA ILE A 97 -1.66 -6.37 12.17
C ILE A 97 -0.14 -6.27 12.30
N SER A 98 0.47 -7.19 13.06
CA SER A 98 1.91 -7.19 13.29
C SER A 98 2.49 -8.61 13.18
N SER A 99 3.66 -8.71 12.56
CA SER A 99 4.49 -9.90 12.49
C SER A 99 5.93 -9.49 12.81
N LYS A 100 6.65 -10.33 13.54
CA LYS A 100 8.08 -10.08 13.85
C LYS A 100 9.00 -10.47 12.70
N GLU A 101 8.53 -11.35 11.84
CA GLU A 101 9.29 -11.83 10.69
C GLU A 101 8.62 -11.33 9.41
N ASN A 102 8.03 -12.23 8.63
CA ASN A 102 7.49 -11.92 7.32
C ASN A 102 5.96 -11.77 7.38
N THR A 103 5.45 -10.87 6.55
CA THR A 103 4.03 -10.74 6.21
C THR A 103 3.92 -10.72 4.69
N GLN A 104 3.01 -11.52 4.14
CA GLN A 104 2.76 -11.57 2.70
C GLN A 104 1.27 -11.39 2.41
N HIS A 105 0.99 -10.67 1.33
CA HIS A 105 -0.34 -10.41 0.82
C HIS A 105 -0.35 -10.78 -0.66
N LEU A 106 -0.98 -11.90 -1.01
CA LEU A 106 -0.97 -12.47 -2.35
C LEU A 106 -2.39 -12.52 -2.91
N SER A 107 -2.58 -12.07 -4.14
CA SER A 107 -3.85 -12.10 -4.87
C SER A 107 -3.55 -12.24 -6.35
N ASP A 108 -4.12 -13.27 -6.99
CA ASP A 108 -3.93 -13.53 -8.44
C ASP A 108 -4.65 -12.50 -9.32
N LYS A 109 -5.55 -11.69 -8.73
CA LYS A 109 -6.38 -10.73 -9.47
C LYS A 109 -6.09 -9.30 -9.06
N GLN A 110 -6.75 -8.84 -8.01
CA GLN A 110 -6.74 -7.43 -7.64
C GLN A 110 -6.43 -7.27 -6.16
N TRP A 111 -5.69 -6.21 -5.86
CA TRP A 111 -5.41 -5.75 -4.50
C TRP A 111 -5.70 -4.25 -4.46
N GLN A 112 -6.46 -3.79 -3.46
CA GLN A 112 -6.81 -2.39 -3.32
C GLN A 112 -6.49 -1.91 -1.91
N LEU A 113 -5.89 -0.72 -1.83
CA LEU A 113 -5.64 -0.01 -0.59
C LEU A 113 -6.23 1.39 -0.74
N LYS A 114 -7.05 1.81 0.23
CA LYS A 114 -7.71 3.11 0.23
C LYS A 114 -7.76 3.65 1.66
N ALA A 115 -7.37 4.92 1.81
CA ALA A 115 -7.56 5.69 3.02
C ALA A 115 -8.06 7.08 2.64
N ALA A 116 -8.92 7.68 3.47
CA ALA A 116 -9.45 9.02 3.21
C ALA A 116 -8.42 10.13 3.49
N GLU A 117 -7.54 9.91 4.47
CA GLU A 117 -6.58 10.92 4.92
C GLU A 117 -5.17 10.66 4.38
N GLY A 118 -4.61 9.46 4.59
CA GLY A 118 -3.25 9.17 4.14
C GLY A 118 -2.86 7.69 4.18
N ILE A 119 -1.81 7.37 3.43
CA ILE A 119 -1.15 6.05 3.39
C ILE A 119 0.35 6.31 3.56
N ALA A 120 0.99 5.60 4.48
CA ALA A 120 2.43 5.66 4.69
C ALA A 120 3.06 4.28 4.45
N GLN A 121 4.19 4.26 3.74
CA GLN A 121 5.00 3.06 3.52
C GLN A 121 6.44 3.37 3.90
N ASN A 122 6.91 2.76 4.98
CA ASN A 122 8.25 2.97 5.52
C ASN A 122 9.03 1.66 5.47
N SER A 123 10.22 1.68 4.89
CA SER A 123 11.14 0.54 4.89
C SER A 123 12.50 0.99 5.40
N GLY A 124 13.13 0.18 6.25
CA GLY A 124 14.50 0.45 6.73
C GLY A 124 15.59 0.16 5.69
N ARG A 125 15.23 -0.48 4.57
CA ARG A 125 16.14 -0.79 3.46
C ARG A 125 15.46 -0.49 2.12
N ASN A 126 15.00 -1.54 1.43
CA ASN A 126 14.47 -1.43 0.08
C ASN A 126 12.94 -1.28 0.11
N LEU A 127 12.42 -0.45 -0.79
CA LEU A 127 11.02 -0.41 -1.19
C LEU A 127 10.97 -0.56 -2.71
N THR A 128 10.33 -1.61 -3.21
CA THR A 128 10.27 -1.94 -4.64
C THR A 128 8.83 -1.87 -5.12
N LEU A 129 8.61 -1.14 -6.22
CA LEU A 129 7.34 -1.07 -6.93
C LEU A 129 7.59 -1.56 -8.36
N GLN A 130 6.92 -2.64 -8.76
CA GLN A 130 7.08 -3.24 -10.08
C GLN A 130 5.71 -3.50 -10.69
N ALA A 131 5.58 -3.18 -11.98
CA ALA A 131 4.43 -3.52 -12.81
C ALA A 131 4.93 -3.82 -14.22
N ASP A 132 4.41 -4.88 -14.84
CA ASP A 132 4.74 -5.23 -16.24
C ASP A 132 4.05 -4.31 -17.25
N GLY A 133 2.89 -3.76 -16.87
CA GLY A 133 2.15 -2.78 -17.65
C GLY A 133 2.62 -1.36 -17.35
N ALA A 134 1.84 -0.63 -16.56
CA ALA A 134 2.11 0.76 -16.22
C ALA A 134 2.18 0.98 -14.71
N LEU A 135 3.04 1.92 -14.31
CA LEU A 135 3.06 2.50 -12.97
C LEU A 135 2.69 3.99 -13.09
N SER A 136 1.57 4.38 -12.47
CA SER A 136 1.05 5.75 -12.54
C SER A 136 0.92 6.37 -11.16
N ALA A 137 1.25 7.65 -11.05
CA ALA A 137 0.99 8.48 -9.88
C ALA A 137 0.27 9.76 -10.33
N ASP A 138 -0.96 9.96 -9.86
CA ASP A 138 -1.75 11.16 -10.10
C ASP A 138 -1.97 11.87 -8.77
N ALA A 139 -1.34 13.03 -8.62
CA ALA A 139 -1.38 13.84 -7.41
C ALA A 139 -1.12 15.30 -7.77
N LYS A 140 -1.60 16.22 -6.91
CA LYS A 140 -1.27 17.66 -7.04
C LYS A 140 0.23 17.92 -7.01
N THR A 141 0.97 17.12 -6.22
CA THR A 141 2.43 17.22 -6.07
C THR A 141 3.03 15.82 -5.96
N ILE A 142 4.14 15.59 -6.66
CA ILE A 142 4.98 14.40 -6.53
C ILE A 142 6.39 14.87 -6.17
N THR A 143 6.91 14.40 -5.04
CA THR A 143 8.27 14.73 -4.58
C THR A 143 9.09 13.45 -4.48
N LEU A 144 10.22 13.42 -5.19
CA LEU A 144 11.20 12.33 -5.14
C LEU A 144 12.53 12.92 -4.67
N SER A 145 13.06 12.40 -3.56
CA SER A 145 14.35 12.82 -3.01
C SER A 145 15.22 11.61 -2.73
N ALA A 146 16.51 11.77 -2.99
CA ALA A 146 17.54 10.79 -2.68
C ALA A 146 18.75 11.52 -2.11
N SER A 147 19.37 10.97 -1.08
CA SER A 147 20.53 11.60 -0.42
C SER A 147 21.82 11.50 -1.23
N GLN A 148 21.88 10.55 -2.17
CA GLN A 148 23.06 10.32 -3.00
C GLN A 148 22.75 10.56 -4.48
N THR A 149 21.83 9.76 -5.04
CA THR A 149 21.54 9.76 -6.47
C THR A 149 20.06 9.46 -6.72
N LEU A 150 19.44 10.19 -7.66
CA LEU A 150 18.15 9.87 -8.25
C LEU A 150 18.35 9.54 -9.73
N THR A 151 17.92 8.35 -10.16
CA THR A 151 18.10 7.87 -11.54
C THR A 151 16.75 7.50 -12.16
N LEU A 152 16.52 7.96 -13.39
CA LEU A 152 15.37 7.63 -14.24
C LEU A 152 15.90 6.99 -15.53
N THR A 153 15.52 5.73 -15.79
CA THR A 153 16.04 4.95 -16.92
C THR A 153 14.91 4.41 -17.80
N ALA A 154 15.11 4.44 -19.11
CA ALA A 154 14.23 3.81 -20.10
C ALA A 154 15.08 3.25 -21.25
N GLY A 155 15.28 1.93 -21.28
CA GLY A 155 16.16 1.28 -22.25
C GLY A 155 17.58 1.87 -22.20
N GLY A 156 18.05 2.42 -23.32
CA GLY A 156 19.37 3.08 -23.43
C GLY A 156 19.41 4.55 -22.99
N SER A 157 18.31 5.10 -22.44
CA SER A 157 18.22 6.50 -22.00
C SER A 157 18.25 6.59 -20.47
N LYS A 158 18.94 7.61 -19.94
CA LYS A 158 19.13 7.84 -18.50
C LYS A 158 19.14 9.34 -18.17
N ILE A 159 18.43 9.70 -17.10
CA ILE A 159 18.57 10.98 -16.39
C ILE A 159 19.10 10.66 -14.99
N GLU A 160 20.15 11.36 -14.56
CA GLU A 160 20.76 11.17 -13.25
C GLU A 160 20.95 12.51 -12.55
N LEU A 161 20.46 12.60 -11.31
CA LEU A 161 20.68 13.73 -10.41
C LEU A 161 21.55 13.23 -9.26
N SER A 162 22.60 13.98 -8.94
CA SER A 162 23.47 13.71 -7.80
C SER A 162 24.02 15.01 -7.22
N ALA A 163 24.82 14.92 -6.16
CA ALA A 163 25.50 16.07 -5.57
C ALA A 163 26.47 16.78 -6.54
N SER A 164 26.96 16.11 -7.58
CA SER A 164 27.86 16.71 -8.58
C SER A 164 27.13 17.45 -9.70
N GLY A 165 25.82 17.23 -9.87
CA GLY A 165 25.02 17.86 -10.91
C GLY A 165 24.00 16.92 -11.55
N ILE A 166 23.57 17.28 -12.77
CA ILE A 166 22.54 16.58 -13.54
C ILE A 166 23.14 16.11 -14.86
N THR A 167 22.99 14.83 -15.18
CA THR A 167 23.43 14.23 -16.45
C THR A 167 22.23 13.69 -17.23
N LEU A 168 22.20 13.99 -18.54
CA LEU A 168 21.23 13.44 -19.48
C LEU A 168 22.00 12.66 -20.55
N GLN A 169 21.73 11.36 -20.66
CA GLN A 169 22.36 10.47 -21.64
C GLN A 169 21.28 9.71 -22.41
N ALA A 170 21.28 9.81 -23.73
CA ALA A 170 20.36 9.08 -24.60
C ALA A 170 20.90 9.05 -26.05
N PRO A 171 20.43 8.14 -26.92
CA PRO A 171 20.75 8.17 -28.35
C PRO A 171 20.41 9.51 -29.01
N GLN A 172 19.33 10.17 -28.57
CA GLN A 172 18.96 11.52 -28.96
C GLN A 172 18.38 12.29 -27.78
N ILE A 173 18.75 13.57 -27.67
CA ILE A 173 18.15 14.52 -26.72
C ILE A 173 17.64 15.70 -27.54
N THR A 174 16.36 16.04 -27.37
CA THR A 174 15.72 17.17 -28.05
C THR A 174 15.10 18.11 -27.03
N LEU A 175 15.49 19.38 -27.05
CA LEU A 175 14.93 20.43 -26.22
C LEU A 175 14.02 21.32 -27.08
N LYS A 176 12.73 21.39 -26.77
CA LYS A 176 11.73 22.24 -27.45
C LYS A 176 11.08 23.16 -26.44
N GLY A 177 11.15 24.47 -26.68
CA GLY A 177 10.45 25.48 -25.88
C GLY A 177 9.49 26.27 -26.76
N ASN A 178 8.26 26.48 -26.30
CA ASN A 178 7.28 27.32 -27.00
C ASN A 178 7.55 28.82 -26.86
N GLY A 179 8.32 29.22 -25.84
CA GLY A 179 8.70 30.62 -25.58
C GLY A 179 10.20 30.86 -25.67
N LYS A 180 10.97 30.35 -24.70
CA LYS A 180 12.44 30.47 -24.64
C LYS A 180 13.03 29.19 -24.07
N ILE A 181 14.20 28.80 -24.58
CA ILE A 181 15.13 27.91 -23.88
C ILE A 181 16.29 28.82 -23.42
N GLY A 182 16.55 28.89 -22.11
CA GLY A 182 17.65 29.65 -21.53
C GLY A 182 18.74 28.73 -21.02
N LEU A 183 20.00 29.08 -21.28
CA LEU A 183 21.18 28.39 -20.76
C LEU A 183 22.09 29.45 -20.14
N GLU A 184 22.27 29.40 -18.84
CA GLU A 184 23.07 30.36 -18.07
C GLU A 184 23.99 29.59 -17.13
N SER A 185 25.29 29.88 -17.20
CA SER A 185 26.33 29.20 -16.44
C SER A 185 27.59 30.07 -16.42
N ALA A 186 28.44 29.90 -15.40
CA ALA A 186 29.76 30.54 -15.40
C ALA A 186 30.64 30.10 -16.59
N VAL A 187 30.49 28.83 -17.02
CA VAL A 187 31.15 28.25 -18.19
C VAL A 187 30.15 27.40 -18.95
N LEU A 188 29.94 27.71 -20.23
CA LEU A 188 29.15 26.89 -21.16
C LEU A 188 30.08 26.27 -22.20
N GLU A 189 30.11 24.94 -22.27
CA GLU A 189 30.90 24.20 -23.26
C GLU A 189 29.96 23.43 -24.21
N MET A 190 30.20 23.55 -25.52
CA MET A 190 29.43 22.87 -26.56
C MET A 190 30.37 22.22 -27.57
N THR A 191 30.39 20.88 -27.59
CA THR A 191 31.27 20.10 -28.46
C THR A 191 30.44 19.17 -29.34
N ALA A 192 30.68 19.20 -30.65
CA ALA A 192 30.07 18.29 -31.61
C ALA A 192 31.15 17.64 -32.47
N GLN A 193 31.17 16.31 -32.55
CA GLN A 193 32.21 15.57 -33.27
C GLN A 193 32.05 15.64 -34.80
N ALA A 194 30.81 15.69 -35.30
CA ALA A 194 30.55 15.73 -36.74
C ALA A 194 30.10 17.11 -37.21
N LYS A 195 29.04 17.65 -36.59
CA LYS A 195 28.46 18.93 -36.98
C LYS A 195 27.72 19.57 -35.81
N ALA A 196 28.08 20.80 -35.48
CA ALA A 196 27.22 21.72 -34.74
C ALA A 196 26.51 22.65 -35.72
N ARG A 197 25.23 22.93 -35.51
CA ARG A 197 24.46 23.91 -36.29
C ARG A 197 23.69 24.80 -35.34
N LEU A 198 23.90 26.11 -35.46
CA LEU A 198 23.09 27.14 -34.85
C LEU A 198 22.40 27.93 -35.98
N SER A 199 21.08 28.04 -35.93
CA SER A 199 20.32 28.76 -36.94
C SER A 199 19.00 29.26 -36.39
N GLY A 200 18.59 30.43 -36.84
CA GLY A 200 17.31 31.06 -36.56
C GLY A 200 17.10 32.23 -37.52
N ALA A 201 15.93 32.87 -37.49
CA ALA A 201 15.70 34.10 -38.25
C ALA A 201 16.68 35.22 -37.83
N LEU A 202 17.01 35.26 -36.54
CA LEU A 202 18.08 36.06 -35.97
C LEU A 202 18.94 35.15 -35.09
N VAL A 203 20.26 35.26 -35.22
CA VAL A 203 21.23 34.64 -34.31
C VAL A 203 22.17 35.74 -33.85
N GLU A 204 22.23 35.97 -32.54
CA GLU A 204 23.11 36.96 -31.93
C GLU A 204 24.17 36.23 -31.09
N ILE A 205 25.44 36.58 -31.31
CA ILE A 205 26.58 36.07 -30.56
C ILE A 205 27.41 37.27 -30.14
N SER A 206 27.52 37.52 -28.83
CA SER A 206 28.19 38.69 -28.28
C SER A 206 29.05 38.30 -27.06
N GLY A 207 30.35 38.53 -27.15
CA GLY A 207 31.28 38.48 -26.02
C GLY A 207 31.60 39.89 -25.53
N SER A 208 31.38 40.17 -24.24
CA SER A 208 31.62 41.50 -23.65
C SER A 208 33.08 41.91 -23.65
N ALA A 209 33.99 40.93 -23.49
CA ALA A 209 35.44 41.15 -23.59
C ALA A 209 35.99 40.78 -24.97
N MET A 210 35.63 39.60 -25.47
CA MET A 210 36.10 39.08 -26.75
C MET A 210 35.10 38.06 -27.30
N THR A 211 34.91 38.07 -28.63
CA THR A 211 34.29 36.96 -29.37
C THR A 211 35.36 36.42 -30.31
N GLU A 212 35.77 35.16 -30.13
CA GLU A 212 36.80 34.54 -30.97
C GLU A 212 36.19 33.42 -31.83
N VAL A 213 36.47 33.45 -33.13
CA VAL A 213 36.05 32.42 -34.08
C VAL A 213 37.29 31.87 -34.78
N LYS A 214 37.63 30.60 -34.52
CA LYS A 214 38.77 29.90 -35.10
C LYS A 214 38.29 28.72 -35.94
N ALA A 215 38.91 28.48 -37.07
CA ALA A 215 38.73 27.26 -37.87
C ALA A 215 40.09 26.71 -38.30
N GLY A 216 40.23 25.38 -38.33
CA GLY A 216 41.46 24.74 -38.78
C GLY A 216 41.71 24.85 -40.29
N ALA A 217 40.64 25.00 -41.09
CA ALA A 217 40.73 25.12 -42.55
C ALA A 217 40.21 26.48 -43.06
N MET A 218 38.92 26.78 -42.82
CA MET A 218 38.30 28.00 -43.34
C MET A 218 37.16 28.47 -42.43
N VAL A 219 37.07 29.78 -42.23
CA VAL A 219 35.85 30.46 -41.75
C VAL A 219 35.19 31.07 -42.97
N GLN A 220 33.92 30.74 -43.24
CA GLN A 220 33.13 31.33 -44.33
C GLN A 220 31.99 32.17 -43.75
N ILE A 221 31.94 33.45 -44.12
CA ILE A 221 30.87 34.39 -43.76
C ILE A 221 30.19 34.82 -45.06
N SER A 222 28.87 34.68 -45.15
CA SER A 222 28.12 34.96 -46.38
C SER A 222 26.75 35.57 -46.05
N GLY A 223 26.39 36.63 -46.75
CA GLY A 223 25.12 37.35 -46.59
C GLY A 223 24.99 38.45 -47.64
N ALA A 224 23.77 39.00 -47.80
CA ALA A 224 23.53 40.11 -48.73
C ALA A 224 24.33 41.37 -48.35
N LEU A 225 24.64 41.54 -47.06
CA LEU A 225 25.48 42.60 -46.52
C LEU A 225 26.30 42.04 -45.34
N THR A 226 27.62 42.26 -45.37
CA THR A 226 28.52 41.96 -44.25
C THR A 226 29.22 43.24 -43.85
N LYS A 227 29.11 43.64 -42.58
CA LYS A 227 29.78 44.83 -42.03
C LYS A 227 30.91 44.37 -41.12
N ILE A 228 32.13 44.82 -41.40
CA ILE A 228 33.30 44.64 -40.55
C ILE A 228 33.76 46.04 -40.20
N ASN A 229 33.74 46.36 -38.90
CA ASN A 229 34.15 47.64 -38.36
C ASN A 229 35.32 47.44 -37.39
#